data_AF-A0A6J4G4M0-F1
#
_entry.id   AF-A0A6J4G4M0-F1
#
_cell.length_a   1.000
_cell.length_b   1.000
_cell.length_c   1.000
_cell.angle_alpha   90.00
_cell.angle_beta   90.00
_cell.angle_gamma   90.00
#
_symmetry.space_group_name_H-M   'P 1'
#
loop_
_entity.id
_entity.type
_entity.pdbx_description
1 polymer ?
#
loop_
_entity_poly.entity_id
_entity_poly.type
_entity_poly.pdbx_seq_one_letter_code
_entity_poly.pdbx_strand_id
1 'polypeptide(L)'
;MVWRPLIRVRCDFDRFAPIEVVQSFPVGLAKGDVVIETTRASILTMPPGPDIASYHDRKIVILERTALADWLDLAVPTQSLIRPLPPGTLNVEQVG
;
A
#
# COMPACT_ATOMS: atom_id res chain seq x y z
N MET A 1 -18.47 -10.73 19.57
CA MET A 1 -17.59 -10.90 18.38
C MET A 1 -18.43 -10.53 17.17
N VAL A 2 -18.17 -9.39 16.51
CA VAL A 2 -18.85 -9.07 15.25
C VAL A 2 -18.11 -9.83 14.16
N TRP A 3 -18.76 -10.86 13.61
CA TRP A 3 -18.23 -11.57 12.44
C TRP A 3 -18.23 -10.60 11.26
N ARG A 4 -17.05 -10.32 10.70
CA ARG A 4 -16.92 -9.54 9.46
C ARG A 4 -16.85 -10.53 8.30
N PRO A 5 -17.66 -10.33 7.24
CA PRO A 5 -17.67 -11.25 6.11
C PRO A 5 -16.32 -11.27 5.40
N LEU A 6 -15.95 -12.42 4.84
CA LEU A 6 -14.82 -12.51 3.93
C LEU A 6 -15.16 -11.71 2.67
N ILE A 7 -14.29 -10.78 2.28
CA ILE A 7 -14.48 -9.96 1.08
C ILE A 7 -13.33 -10.17 0.10
N ARG A 8 -13.65 -10.13 -1.18
CA ARG A 8 -12.70 -9.99 -2.29
C ARG A 8 -12.74 -8.55 -2.76
N VAL A 9 -11.58 -7.90 -2.79
CA VAL A 9 -11.42 -6.53 -3.27
C VAL A 9 -10.63 -6.58 -4.58
N ARG A 10 -11.14 -5.94 -5.62
CA ARG A 10 -10.48 -5.77 -6.93
C ARG A 10 -10.36 -4.27 -7.25
N CYS A 11 -9.34 -3.93 -8.02
CA CYS A 11 -9.15 -2.60 -8.61
C CYS A 11 -8.54 -2.75 -10.00
N ASP A 12 -8.59 -1.68 -10.79
CA ASP A 12 -7.85 -1.60 -12.05
C ASP A 12 -6.34 -1.50 -11.76
N PHE A 13 -5.59 -2.57 -12.03
CA PHE A 13 -4.14 -2.60 -11.80
C PHE A 13 -3.35 -1.82 -12.86
N ASP A 14 -3.91 -1.58 -14.05
CA ASP A 14 -3.25 -0.72 -15.04
C ASP A 14 -3.28 0.73 -14.59
N ARG A 15 -4.27 1.10 -13.78
CA ARG A 15 -4.38 2.43 -13.20
C ARG A 15 -3.83 2.54 -11.78
N PHE A 16 -3.91 1.50 -10.95
CA PHE A 16 -3.60 1.59 -9.53
C PHE A 16 -2.61 0.51 -9.06
N ALA A 17 -1.75 0.86 -8.10
CA ALA A 17 -0.75 -0.04 -7.54
C ALA A 17 -0.80 -0.03 -5.99
N PRO A 18 -1.00 -1.18 -5.33
CA PRO A 18 -0.76 -1.32 -3.89
C PRO A 18 0.72 -1.10 -3.55
N ILE A 19 1.00 -0.47 -2.41
CA ILE A 19 2.39 -0.20 -1.99
C ILE A 19 2.81 -1.00 -0.76
N GLU A 20 4.05 -1.50 -0.81
CA GLU A 20 4.78 -2.08 0.31
C GLU A 20 5.94 -1.14 0.69
N VAL A 21 6.13 -0.89 1.98
CA VAL A 21 7.28 -0.12 2.48
C VAL A 21 8.37 -1.12 2.87
N VAL A 22 9.47 -1.13 2.13
CA VAL A 22 10.65 -1.95 2.47
C VAL A 22 11.62 -1.07 3.28
N GLN A 23 11.90 -1.44 4.52
CA GLN A 23 13.00 -0.83 5.27
C GLN A 23 14.24 -1.71 5.10
N SER A 24 15.22 -1.23 4.33
CA SER A 24 16.57 -1.77 4.35
C SER A 24 17.39 -1.03 5.41
N PHE A 25 17.99 -1.79 6.32
CA PHE A 25 18.98 -1.25 7.26
C PHE A 25 20.37 -1.55 6.68
N PRO A 26 21.14 -0.58 6.17
CA PRO A 26 22.53 -0.82 5.84
C PRO A 26 23.32 -1.01 7.14
N VAL A 27 23.78 -2.23 7.41
CA VAL A 27 24.81 -2.50 8.41
C VAL A 27 26.14 -2.68 7.67
N GLY A 28 26.97 -1.64 7.69
CA GLY A 28 28.40 -1.69 7.39
C GLY A 28 28.81 -1.94 5.93
N LEU A 29 29.71 -1.09 5.44
CA LEU A 29 30.54 -1.43 4.28
C LEU A 29 31.67 -2.36 4.76
N ALA A 30 31.52 -3.67 4.57
CA ALA A 30 32.66 -4.58 4.68
C ALA A 30 33.38 -4.60 3.33
N LYS A 31 34.40 -3.74 3.19
CA LYS A 31 35.51 -3.88 2.22
C LYS A 31 35.10 -4.32 0.80
N GLY A 32 34.14 -3.64 0.20
CA GLY A 32 33.78 -3.82 -1.23
C GLY A 32 32.56 -4.70 -1.49
N ASP A 33 31.97 -5.33 -0.48
CA ASP A 33 30.77 -6.16 -0.62
C ASP A 33 29.54 -5.47 -0.02
N VAL A 34 28.43 -5.45 -0.79
CA VAL A 34 27.10 -5.08 -0.29
C VAL A 34 26.49 -6.30 0.37
N VAL A 35 26.41 -6.29 1.70
CA VAL A 35 25.69 -7.32 2.46
C VAL A 35 24.25 -6.86 2.65
N ILE A 36 23.29 -7.58 2.07
CA ILE A 36 21.86 -7.37 2.33
C ILE A 36 21.42 -8.42 3.36
N GLU A 37 21.28 -8.02 4.63
CA GLU A 37 20.65 -8.86 5.65
C GLU A 37 19.14 -8.58 5.74
N THR A 38 18.38 -9.56 6.22
CA THR A 38 16.91 -9.70 6.18
C THR A 38 16.12 -8.39 5.97
N THR A 39 15.52 -8.25 4.78
CA THR A 39 14.59 -7.16 4.46
C THR A 39 13.29 -7.32 5.25
N ARG A 40 12.92 -6.31 6.04
CA ARG A 40 11.57 -6.23 6.64
C ARG A 40 10.73 -5.25 5.83
N ALA A 41 9.60 -5.74 5.35
CA ALA A 41 8.57 -4.91 4.73
C ALA A 41 7.40 -4.69 5.69
N SER A 42 6.78 -3.52 5.61
CA SER A 42 5.51 -3.20 6.25
C SER A 42 4.55 -2.65 5.21
N ILE A 43 3.27 -3.01 5.32
CA ILE A 43 2.23 -2.48 4.43
C ILE A 43 1.73 -1.16 5.01
N LEU A 44 1.70 -0.11 4.18
CA LEU A 44 1.15 1.17 4.62
C LEU A 44 -0.38 1.12 4.62
N THR A 45 -0.99 1.59 5.71
CA THR A 45 -2.45 1.63 5.86
C THR A 45 -2.95 3.05 6.08
N MET A 46 -4.21 3.29 5.75
CA MET A 46 -4.90 4.57 5.90
C MET A 46 -6.38 4.36 6.28
N PRO A 47 -7.11 5.41 6.70
CA PRO A 47 -8.56 5.31 6.91
C PRO A 47 -9.29 4.77 5.67
N PRO A 48 -10.40 4.04 5.87
CA PRO A 48 -11.08 3.38 4.77
C PRO A 48 -11.75 4.44 3.89
N GLY A 49 -11.75 4.15 2.59
CA GLY A 49 -12.61 4.88 1.65
C GLY A 49 -14.05 4.39 1.74
N PRO A 50 -14.99 5.05 1.04
CA PRO A 50 -16.41 4.68 1.04
C PRO A 50 -16.64 3.22 0.64
N ASP A 51 -15.83 2.68 -0.28
CA ASP A 51 -15.94 1.30 -0.76
C ASP A 51 -15.62 0.25 0.33
N ILE A 52 -14.82 0.61 1.36
CA ILE A 52 -14.32 -0.32 2.40
C ILE A 52 -14.90 -0.01 3.78
N ALA A 53 -15.39 1.20 4.04
CA ALA A 53 -15.76 1.67 5.37
C ALA A 53 -16.79 0.77 6.07
N SER A 54 -17.72 0.16 5.30
CA SER A 54 -18.71 -0.78 5.82
C SER A 54 -18.12 -2.14 6.24
N TYR A 55 -16.92 -2.47 5.77
CA TYR A 55 -16.28 -3.77 5.94
C TYR A 55 -15.05 -3.75 6.85
N HIS A 56 -14.27 -2.66 6.89
CA HIS A 56 -13.06 -2.53 7.70
C HIS A 56 -12.78 -1.06 8.08
N ASP A 57 -12.09 -0.86 9.19
CA ASP A 57 -11.73 0.47 9.74
C ASP A 57 -10.41 1.03 9.17
N ARG A 58 -9.77 0.27 8.28
CA ARG A 58 -8.50 0.60 7.62
C ARG A 58 -8.41 -0.11 6.28
N LYS A 59 -7.72 0.51 5.34
CA LYS A 59 -7.34 -0.10 4.07
C LYS A 59 -5.85 0.10 3.81
N ILE A 60 -5.29 -0.68 2.92
CA ILE A 60 -3.94 -0.46 2.40
C ILE A 60 -3.93 0.82 1.54
N VAL A 61 -2.78 1.49 1.48
CA VAL A 61 -2.58 2.59 0.54
C VAL A 61 -2.43 2.02 -0.87
N ILE A 62 -3.13 2.64 -1.81
CA ILE A 62 -3.12 2.32 -3.23
C ILE A 62 -2.84 3.63 -3.96
N LEU A 63 -1.81 3.67 -4.79
CA LEU A 63 -1.41 4.84 -5.56
C LEU A 63 -1.92 4.74 -7.00
N GLU A 64 -2.15 5.88 -7.65
CA GLU A 64 -2.23 5.94 -9.11
C GLU A 64 -0.88 5.46 -9.69
N ARG A 65 -0.92 4.70 -10.78
CA ARG A 65 0.28 4.07 -11.37
C ARG A 65 1.30 5.11 -11.81
N THR A 66 0.86 6.27 -12.26
CA THR A 66 1.72 7.39 -12.64
C THR A 66 2.53 7.95 -11.46
N ALA A 67 2.05 7.78 -10.22
CA ALA A 67 2.73 8.23 -9.01
C ALA A 67 3.72 7.19 -8.45
N LEU A 68 3.86 6.02 -9.09
CA LEU A 68 4.76 4.97 -8.60
C LEU A 68 6.24 5.34 -8.70
N ALA A 69 6.61 6.12 -9.73
CA ALA A 69 7.98 6.63 -9.84
C ALA A 69 8.30 7.61 -8.70
N ASP A 70 7.40 8.57 -8.46
CA ASP A 70 7.52 9.54 -7.38
C ASP A 70 7.53 8.89 -5.99
N TRP A 71 6.87 7.74 -5.82
CA TRP A 71 6.90 6.97 -4.57
C TRP A 71 8.31 6.47 -4.21
N LEU A 72 9.14 6.16 -5.20
CA LEU A 72 10.51 5.70 -5.00
C LEU A 72 11.51 6.87 -4.90
N ASP A 73 11.09 8.09 -5.22
CA ASP A 73 11.91 9.29 -5.09
C ASP A 73 11.82 9.86 -3.66
N LEU A 74 12.91 9.72 -2.91
CA LEU A 74 13.01 10.22 -1.53
C LEU A 74 12.93 11.75 -1.42
N ALA A 75 13.06 12.49 -2.53
CA ALA A 75 12.86 13.93 -2.56
C ALA A 75 11.37 14.31 -2.59
N VAL A 76 10.48 13.40 -2.99
CA VAL A 76 9.03 13.64 -3.03
C VAL A 76 8.43 13.35 -1.65
N PRO A 77 7.76 14.32 -1.01
CA PRO A 77 7.13 14.07 0.28
C PRO A 77 6.02 13.03 0.16
N THR A 78 6.13 11.94 0.93
CA THR A 78 5.17 10.83 0.93
C THR A 78 3.72 11.29 1.13
N GLN A 79 3.48 12.30 1.99
CA GLN A 79 2.12 12.81 2.25
C GLN A 79 1.47 13.47 1.02
N SER A 80 2.26 13.89 0.03
CA SER A 80 1.73 14.49 -1.21
C SER A 80 1.13 13.45 -2.17
N LEU A 81 1.57 12.18 -2.04
CA LEU A 81 1.19 11.04 -2.88
C LEU A 81 0.02 10.24 -2.29
N ILE A 82 -0.05 10.11 -0.96
CA ILE A 82 -1.09 9.34 -0.28
C ILE A 82 -2.40 10.13 -0.29
N ARG A 83 -3.36 9.69 -1.13
CA ARG A 83 -4.67 10.33 -1.26
C ARG A 83 -5.81 9.31 -1.14
N PRO A 84 -6.98 9.70 -0.61
CA PRO A 84 -8.17 8.87 -0.69
C PRO A 84 -8.50 8.52 -2.15
N LEU A 85 -8.98 7.29 -2.37
CA LEU A 85 -9.45 6.90 -3.69
C LEU A 85 -10.86 7.47 -3.91
N PRO A 86 -11.20 7.88 -5.14
CA PRO A 86 -12.57 8.20 -5.50
C PRO A 86 -13.52 7.02 -5.19
N PRO A 87 -14.79 7.27 -4.81
CA PRO A 87 -15.78 6.21 -4.66
C PRO A 87 -15.92 5.36 -5.93
N GLY A 88 -16.15 4.06 -5.77
CA GLY A 88 -16.30 3.12 -6.90
C GLY A 88 -14.98 2.71 -7.56
N THR A 89 -13.83 3.13 -7.01
CA THR A 89 -12.52 2.68 -7.50
C THR A 89 -12.28 1.22 -7.13
N LEU A 90 -12.77 0.78 -5.97
CA LEU A 90 -12.63 -0.60 -5.51
C LEU A 90 -13.93 -1.36 -5.74
N ASN A 91 -13.84 -2.48 -6.45
CA ASN A 91 -14.94 -3.43 -6.58
C ASN A 91 -14.84 -4.45 -5.43
N VAL A 92 -15.81 -4.43 -4.54
CA VAL A 92 -15.85 -5.26 -3.33
C VAL A 92 -16.97 -6.28 -3.45
N GLU A 93 -16.62 -7.55 -3.31
CA GLU A 93 -17.55 -8.68 -3.38
C GLU A 93 -17.45 -9.46 -2.07
N GLN A 94 -18.57 -9.69 -1.38
CA GLN A 94 -18.59 -10.62 -0.26
C GLN A 94 -18.48 -12.06 -0.78
N VAL A 95 -17.55 -12.83 -0.22
CA VAL A 95 -17.31 -14.22 -0.57
C VAL A 95 -17.87 -15.11 0.55
N GLY A 96 -18.95 -15.84 0.25
CA GLY A 96 -19.63 -16.73 1.19
C GLY A 96 -20.85 -17.37 0.56
#